data_AF-A0A3D0GUY1-F1
#
_entry.id   AF-A0A3D0GUY1-F1
#
_cell.length_a   1.000
_cell.length_b   1.000
_cell.length_c   1.000
_cell.angle_alpha   90.00
_cell.angle_beta   90.00
_cell.angle_gamma   90.00
#
_symmetry.space_group_name_H-M   'P 1'
#
loop_
_entity.id
_entity.type
_entity.pdbx_description
1 polymer ?
#
loop_
_entity_poly.entity_id
_entity_poly.type
_entity_poly.pdbx_seq_one_letter_code
_entity_poly.pdbx_strand_id
1 'polypeptide(L)'
;MLNKNKIIKIGLIASLMVLVVVCALVFSKKDGKVKLNPNTDSKVLSTWDMDMTPRKKDITSWPSFVKKNDVMYIFNNGMIFKWDYKSVGYRPACDDPACDHMGDECPACFPVEKYACVSYYNDHWIFVENDGNQRRYLGYCDFDGNNRKRVLDISDDIQGAGPLVYMYFVNGYIYISYNSGVVIEKDSEWESAQRTCLMKYNVSLIGSGGNYSQNIFLCDEDEVVHLSPVKEEKRFVVDVPKSLSKKGWIGYWDFRIYNQEDLSYTTIHDVNELTLLSDDRYIAKKKDGLMLIDGDKTIRLENEGWGVSFSDDNRIYAINTLERQIASADENGVIPDGEVKVFDYDGNLVDHIYMPKDYSVVDSIAAYDGRYYFTNVDRITKSYFYVYDTQNPDKGWKKINKGY
;
A
#
# COMPACT_ATOMS: atom_id res chain seq x y z
N MET A 1 61.26 17.51 46.71
CA MET A 1 61.19 16.26 45.92
C MET A 1 59.95 15.49 46.34
N LEU A 2 58.91 15.43 45.50
CA LEU A 2 57.70 14.65 45.80
C LEU A 2 58.08 13.17 45.83
N ASN A 3 57.76 12.51 46.94
CA ASN A 3 58.07 11.11 47.22
C ASN A 3 57.61 10.22 46.04
N LYS A 4 58.53 9.44 45.46
CA LYS A 4 58.28 8.63 44.24
C LYS A 4 57.02 7.75 44.36
N ASN A 5 56.68 7.30 45.57
CA ASN A 5 55.46 6.52 45.83
C ASN A 5 54.14 7.32 45.71
N LYS A 6 54.16 8.64 45.92
CA LYS A 6 52.98 9.50 45.71
C LYS A 6 52.73 9.79 44.23
N ILE A 7 53.80 9.95 43.44
CA ILE A 7 53.71 10.19 41.99
C ILE A 7 53.13 8.95 41.28
N ILE A 8 53.57 7.75 41.67
CA ILE A 8 53.03 6.49 41.12
C ILE A 8 51.55 6.33 41.45
N LYS A 9 51.12 6.64 42.69
CA LYS A 9 49.70 6.56 43.09
C LYS A 9 48.81 7.56 42.33
N ILE A 10 49.28 8.80 42.12
CA ILE A 10 48.52 9.80 41.37
C ILE A 10 48.43 9.43 39.88
N GLY A 11 49.52 8.93 39.29
CA GLY A 11 49.54 8.43 37.92
C GLY A 11 48.55 7.28 37.72
N LEU A 12 48.53 6.32 38.65
CA LEU A 12 47.65 5.16 38.56
C LEU A 12 46.16 5.53 38.72
N ILE A 13 45.85 6.49 39.60
CA ILE A 13 44.48 7.03 39.76
C ILE A 13 44.05 7.81 38.50
N ALA A 14 44.95 8.60 37.92
CA ALA A 14 44.67 9.33 36.69
C ALA A 14 44.44 8.37 35.50
N SER A 15 45.27 7.33 35.37
CA SER A 15 45.07 6.28 34.36
C SER A 15 43.77 5.50 34.58
N LEU A 16 43.39 5.24 35.84
CA LEU A 16 42.13 4.58 36.16
C LEU A 16 40.92 5.46 35.82
N MET A 17 40.99 6.77 36.11
CA MET A 17 39.93 7.71 35.74
C MET A 17 39.81 7.86 34.22
N VAL A 18 40.94 7.94 33.50
CA VAL A 18 40.92 7.96 32.03
C VAL A 18 40.34 6.66 31.48
N LEU A 19 40.69 5.50 32.06
CA LEU A 19 40.11 4.22 31.65
C LEU A 19 38.60 4.17 31.92
N VAL A 20 38.13 4.66 33.08
CA VAL A 20 36.69 4.72 33.42
C VAL A 20 35.94 5.67 32.49
N VAL A 21 36.50 6.83 32.16
CA VAL A 21 35.90 7.80 31.23
C VAL A 21 35.88 7.25 29.80
N VAL A 22 36.96 6.59 29.35
CA VAL A 22 37.01 5.94 28.04
C VAL A 22 36.05 4.74 27.99
N CYS A 23 35.97 3.93 29.04
CA CYS A 23 34.97 2.87 29.14
C CYS A 23 33.55 3.45 29.14
N ALA A 24 33.26 4.51 29.89
CA ALA A 24 31.96 5.17 29.88
C ALA A 24 31.60 5.74 28.49
N LEU A 25 32.56 6.33 27.76
CA LEU A 25 32.37 6.84 26.39
C LEU A 25 32.24 5.73 25.33
N VAL A 26 32.94 4.60 25.51
CA VAL A 26 32.84 3.42 24.63
C VAL A 26 31.56 2.64 24.91
N PHE A 27 31.08 2.62 26.16
CA PHE A 27 29.79 2.04 26.54
C PHE A 27 28.60 3.00 26.31
N SER A 28 28.81 4.33 26.24
CA SER A 28 27.78 5.30 25.83
C SER A 28 27.63 5.42 24.31
N LYS A 29 28.56 4.84 23.53
CA LYS A 29 28.42 4.59 22.10
C LYS A 29 27.80 3.23 21.77
N LYS A 30 27.19 2.56 22.75
CA LYS A 30 26.19 1.54 22.44
C LYS A 30 24.96 2.27 21.95
N ASP A 31 24.69 2.11 20.66
CA ASP A 31 23.38 2.13 20.00
C ASP A 31 22.39 3.06 20.68
N GLY A 32 22.05 4.19 20.05
CA GLY A 32 20.90 5.00 20.45
C GLY A 32 19.70 4.09 20.65
N LYS A 33 19.48 3.68 21.89
CA LYS A 33 18.42 2.75 22.25
C LYS A 33 17.20 3.61 22.25
N VAL A 34 16.58 3.72 21.08
CA VAL A 34 15.14 3.91 20.96
C VAL A 34 14.55 3.05 22.07
N LYS A 35 13.97 3.69 23.10
CA LYS A 35 13.04 2.98 23.97
C LYS A 35 11.83 2.71 23.10
N LEU A 36 11.92 1.64 22.30
CA LEU A 36 10.74 0.96 21.82
C LEU A 36 9.89 0.75 23.06
N ASN A 37 8.62 1.11 22.99
CA ASN A 37 7.68 0.59 23.96
C ASN A 37 7.93 -0.93 23.98
N PRO A 38 8.36 -1.54 25.10
CA PRO A 38 8.76 -2.95 25.11
C PRO A 38 7.59 -3.91 24.82
N ASN A 39 6.40 -3.37 24.49
CA ASN A 39 5.23 -4.07 23.96
C ASN A 39 5.16 -4.01 22.42
N THR A 40 6.28 -4.10 21.70
CA THR A 40 6.31 -4.17 20.22
C THR A 40 6.01 -5.58 19.70
N ASP A 41 5.97 -6.59 20.58
CA ASP A 41 5.42 -7.88 20.23
C ASP A 41 3.91 -7.72 20.16
N SER A 42 3.38 -7.69 18.93
CA SER A 42 1.94 -7.80 18.67
C SER A 42 1.36 -8.87 19.59
N LYS A 43 0.23 -8.60 20.23
CA LYS A 43 -0.37 -9.61 21.12
C LYS A 43 -1.21 -10.56 20.28
N VAL A 44 -0.88 -11.85 20.33
CA VAL A 44 -1.71 -12.90 19.73
C VAL A 44 -3.02 -13.00 20.50
N LEU A 45 -4.13 -12.81 19.81
CA LEU A 45 -5.48 -12.90 20.37
C LEU A 45 -6.15 -14.25 20.05
N SER A 46 -5.86 -14.81 18.88
CA SER A 46 -6.35 -16.12 18.43
C SER A 46 -5.41 -16.74 17.40
N THR A 47 -5.69 -17.97 16.95
CA THR A 47 -4.94 -18.63 15.88
C THR A 47 -5.36 -18.13 14.50
N TRP A 48 -4.42 -18.19 13.55
CA TRP A 48 -4.71 -17.97 12.13
C TRP A 48 -5.00 -19.31 11.47
N ASP A 49 -6.25 -19.53 11.06
CA ASP A 49 -6.72 -20.83 10.57
C ASP A 49 -6.99 -20.81 9.06
N MET A 50 -6.59 -19.74 8.38
CA MET A 50 -6.75 -19.55 6.95
C MET A 50 -5.48 -19.97 6.20
N ASP A 51 -5.65 -20.71 5.10
CA ASP A 51 -4.57 -21.07 4.18
C ASP A 51 -4.08 -19.83 3.42
N MET A 52 -2.81 -19.49 3.63
CA MET A 52 -2.15 -18.38 2.97
C MET A 52 -1.38 -18.78 1.71
N THR A 53 -1.43 -20.04 1.29
CA THR A 53 -0.73 -20.48 0.07
C THR A 53 -1.23 -19.66 -1.12
N PRO A 54 -0.34 -18.97 -1.88
CA PRO A 54 -0.77 -18.17 -3.02
C PRO A 54 -1.54 -19.02 -4.02
N ARG A 55 -2.82 -18.69 -4.23
CA ARG A 55 -3.58 -19.25 -5.35
C ARG A 55 -3.32 -18.43 -6.61
N LYS A 56 -3.47 -19.06 -7.78
CA LYS A 56 -3.47 -18.32 -9.04
C LYS A 56 -4.50 -17.21 -8.93
N LYS A 57 -4.04 -15.97 -9.09
CA LYS A 57 -4.94 -14.83 -9.14
C LYS A 57 -5.65 -14.90 -10.47
N ASP A 58 -6.94 -15.27 -10.47
CA ASP A 58 -7.74 -15.20 -11.68
C ASP A 58 -8.02 -13.73 -12.08
N ILE A 59 -7.81 -12.78 -11.15
CA ILE A 59 -7.99 -11.34 -11.31
C ILE A 59 -6.65 -10.64 -11.23
N THR A 60 -6.38 -9.76 -12.19
CA THR A 60 -5.10 -9.07 -12.29
C THR A 60 -5.16 -7.59 -11.89
N SER A 61 -6.20 -7.17 -11.17
CA SER A 61 -6.08 -5.95 -10.38
C SER A 61 -6.98 -5.88 -9.14
N TRP A 62 -6.43 -5.15 -8.17
CA TRP A 62 -6.98 -4.64 -6.91
C TRP A 62 -7.32 -5.64 -5.78
N PRO A 63 -6.89 -5.36 -4.53
CA PRO A 63 -7.32 -6.11 -3.34
C PRO A 63 -8.80 -5.91 -2.99
N SER A 64 -9.48 -4.92 -3.59
CA SER A 64 -10.89 -4.62 -3.35
C SER A 64 -11.87 -5.32 -4.31
N PHE A 65 -11.38 -6.13 -5.26
CA PHE A 65 -12.21 -6.83 -6.25
C PHE A 65 -11.97 -8.33 -6.23
N VAL A 66 -13.05 -9.11 -6.28
CA VAL A 66 -12.96 -10.58 -6.36
C VAL A 66 -14.10 -11.17 -7.18
N LYS A 67 -13.80 -12.07 -8.13
CA LYS A 67 -14.81 -12.86 -8.85
C LYS A 67 -14.93 -14.24 -8.19
N LYS A 68 -16.16 -14.65 -7.93
CA LYS A 68 -16.49 -16.01 -7.49
C LYS A 68 -17.76 -16.46 -8.21
N ASN A 69 -17.73 -17.65 -8.83
CA ASN A 69 -18.91 -18.27 -9.46
C ASN A 69 -19.72 -17.30 -10.35
N ASP A 70 -19.07 -16.66 -11.33
CA ASP A 70 -19.69 -15.69 -12.25
C ASP A 70 -20.17 -14.36 -11.66
N VAL A 71 -19.93 -14.09 -10.38
CA VAL A 71 -20.28 -12.82 -9.72
C VAL A 71 -19.01 -12.08 -9.32
N MET A 72 -18.98 -10.77 -9.57
CA MET A 72 -17.91 -9.89 -9.10
C MET A 72 -18.32 -9.24 -7.77
N TYR A 73 -17.42 -9.25 -6.81
CA TYR A 73 -17.56 -8.63 -5.51
C TYR A 73 -16.60 -7.45 -5.42
N ILE A 74 -17.09 -6.35 -4.83
CA ILE A 74 -16.47 -5.04 -4.90
C ILE A 74 -16.52 -4.42 -3.51
N PHE A 75 -15.37 -4.26 -2.87
CA PHE A 75 -15.26 -3.44 -1.67
C PHE A 75 -15.21 -1.96 -2.06
N ASN A 76 -16.22 -1.21 -1.65
CA ASN A 76 -16.36 0.21 -1.94
C ASN A 76 -16.90 0.96 -0.73
N ASN A 77 -16.16 1.97 -0.25
CA ASN A 77 -16.56 2.87 0.82
C ASN A 77 -17.11 2.15 2.07
N GLY A 78 -16.41 1.09 2.51
CA GLY A 78 -16.80 0.34 3.70
C GLY A 78 -17.96 -0.64 3.48
N MET A 79 -18.27 -1.01 2.24
CA MET A 79 -19.26 -2.05 1.95
C MET A 79 -18.80 -2.95 0.81
N ILE A 80 -19.05 -4.26 0.95
CA ILE A 80 -18.87 -5.23 -0.12
C ILE A 80 -20.17 -5.28 -0.92
N PHE A 81 -20.08 -5.02 -2.20
CA PHE A 81 -21.16 -5.20 -3.16
C PHE A 81 -20.91 -6.45 -3.98
N LYS A 82 -21.97 -7.01 -4.54
CA LYS A 82 -21.90 -8.05 -5.55
C LYS A 82 -22.61 -7.60 -6.83
N TRP A 83 -22.04 -7.99 -7.95
CA TRP A 83 -22.52 -7.72 -9.29
C TRP A 83 -22.46 -8.98 -10.14
N ASP A 84 -23.61 -9.42 -10.59
CA ASP A 84 -23.74 -10.53 -11.53
C ASP A 84 -23.77 -9.98 -12.98
N TYR A 85 -22.83 -10.41 -13.81
CA TYR A 85 -22.72 -9.93 -15.19
C TYR A 85 -23.93 -10.31 -16.06
N LYS A 86 -24.70 -11.34 -15.68
CA LYS A 86 -25.90 -11.79 -16.40
C LYS A 86 -27.13 -10.99 -16.01
N SER A 87 -27.29 -10.69 -14.72
CA SER A 87 -28.50 -10.03 -14.19
C SER A 87 -28.34 -8.52 -13.99
N VAL A 88 -27.14 -7.95 -14.20
CA VAL A 88 -26.83 -6.51 -14.14
C VAL A 88 -27.01 -5.90 -12.73
N GLY A 89 -27.53 -6.65 -11.76
CA GLY A 89 -27.82 -6.15 -10.42
C GLY A 89 -26.56 -5.91 -9.60
N TYR A 90 -26.33 -4.65 -9.21
CA TYR A 90 -25.35 -4.24 -8.22
C TYR A 90 -26.07 -4.04 -6.89
N ARG A 91 -25.70 -4.80 -5.86
CA ARG A 91 -26.33 -4.76 -4.53
C ARG A 91 -25.36 -5.14 -3.43
N PRO A 92 -25.61 -4.80 -2.15
CA PRO A 92 -24.80 -5.31 -1.05
C PRO A 92 -24.63 -6.83 -1.11
N ALA A 93 -23.46 -7.32 -0.73
CA ALA A 93 -23.16 -8.76 -0.64
C ALA A 93 -23.80 -9.42 0.58
N CYS A 94 -24.96 -8.91 1.02
CA CYS A 94 -25.80 -9.46 2.08
C CYS A 94 -27.11 -9.92 1.43
N ASP A 95 -27.52 -11.16 1.69
CA ASP A 95 -28.76 -11.73 1.15
C ASP A 95 -29.95 -11.61 2.09
N ASP A 96 -29.76 -11.05 3.29
CA ASP A 96 -30.85 -10.77 4.23
C ASP A 96 -31.64 -9.52 3.79
N PRO A 97 -32.91 -9.66 3.36
CA PRO A 97 -33.72 -8.53 2.91
C PRO A 97 -34.15 -7.60 4.04
N ALA A 98 -34.02 -8.01 5.32
CA ALA A 98 -34.33 -7.19 6.47
C ALA A 98 -33.12 -6.39 6.98
N CYS A 99 -31.93 -6.65 6.44
CA CYS A 99 -30.71 -5.95 6.83
C CYS A 99 -30.71 -4.52 6.28
N ASP A 100 -30.49 -3.53 7.16
CA ASP A 100 -30.41 -2.12 6.76
C ASP A 100 -29.06 -1.73 6.11
N HIS A 101 -28.08 -2.64 6.21
CA HIS A 101 -26.71 -2.48 5.72
C HIS A 101 -25.92 -1.30 6.31
N MET A 102 -26.37 -0.72 7.44
CA MET A 102 -25.78 0.50 8.00
C MET A 102 -24.69 0.23 9.04
N GLY A 103 -24.62 -0.99 9.58
CA GLY A 103 -23.75 -1.32 10.70
C GLY A 103 -22.92 -2.58 10.48
N ASP A 104 -21.96 -2.76 11.38
CA ASP A 104 -21.07 -3.93 11.45
C ASP A 104 -21.84 -5.26 11.68
N GLU A 105 -23.12 -5.21 12.03
CA GLU A 105 -23.97 -6.41 12.08
C GLU A 105 -24.27 -6.98 10.68
N CYS A 106 -24.20 -6.14 9.63
CA CYS A 106 -24.30 -6.58 8.25
C CYS A 106 -23.00 -7.28 7.83
N PRO A 107 -23.04 -8.52 7.32
CA PRO A 107 -21.85 -9.22 6.82
C PRO A 107 -21.15 -8.48 5.68
N ALA A 108 -21.88 -7.69 4.89
CA ALA A 108 -21.30 -6.90 3.81
C ALA A 108 -20.69 -5.56 4.27
N CYS A 109 -20.98 -5.08 5.49
CA CYS A 109 -20.60 -3.73 5.93
C CYS A 109 -19.33 -3.75 6.79
N PHE A 110 -18.36 -2.91 6.42
CA PHE A 110 -17.10 -2.63 7.10
C PHE A 110 -16.95 -1.10 7.24
N PRO A 111 -17.62 -0.47 8.22
CA PRO A 111 -17.60 0.97 8.38
C PRO A 111 -16.18 1.53 8.38
N VAL A 112 -15.89 2.53 7.54
CA VAL A 112 -14.52 3.08 7.36
C VAL A 112 -13.93 3.71 8.62
N GLU A 113 -14.79 4.16 9.54
CA GLU A 113 -14.43 4.65 10.87
C GLU A 113 -13.81 3.54 11.74
N LYS A 114 -14.24 2.30 11.50
CA LYS A 114 -13.87 1.10 12.26
C LYS A 114 -12.84 0.25 11.53
N TYR A 115 -12.88 0.14 10.20
CA TYR A 115 -11.97 -0.68 9.42
C TYR A 115 -11.07 0.21 8.56
N ALA A 116 -9.79 0.32 8.93
CA ALA A 116 -8.82 1.20 8.27
C ALA A 116 -8.27 0.64 6.96
N CYS A 117 -8.31 -0.68 6.81
CA CYS A 117 -7.92 -1.37 5.58
C CYS A 117 -8.72 -2.67 5.49
N VAL A 118 -9.22 -2.99 4.30
CA VAL A 118 -9.92 -4.24 3.99
C VAL A 118 -9.45 -4.71 2.63
N SER A 119 -8.99 -5.96 2.56
CA SER A 119 -8.44 -6.55 1.35
C SER A 119 -8.86 -8.01 1.24
N TYR A 120 -9.12 -8.47 0.01
CA TYR A 120 -9.45 -9.86 -0.26
C TYR A 120 -8.20 -10.73 -0.46
N TYR A 121 -8.20 -11.93 0.13
CA TYR A 121 -7.20 -12.96 -0.13
C TYR A 121 -7.78 -14.36 0.11
N ASN A 122 -7.52 -15.35 -0.77
CA ASN A 122 -7.91 -16.76 -0.63
C ASN A 122 -9.29 -17.03 0.02
N ASP A 123 -10.37 -16.52 -0.58
CA ASP A 123 -11.76 -16.69 -0.07
C ASP A 123 -12.06 -16.03 1.29
N HIS A 124 -11.25 -15.07 1.73
CA HIS A 124 -11.46 -14.34 2.99
C HIS A 124 -11.27 -12.84 2.77
N TRP A 125 -11.92 -12.04 3.61
CA TRP A 125 -11.61 -10.62 3.75
C TRP A 125 -10.70 -10.45 4.95
N ILE A 126 -9.52 -9.89 4.71
CA ILE A 126 -8.53 -9.58 5.73
C ILE A 126 -8.60 -8.08 5.99
N PHE A 127 -8.60 -7.70 7.26
CA PHE A 127 -8.83 -6.31 7.65
C PHE A 127 -7.92 -5.86 8.79
N VAL A 128 -7.75 -4.54 8.86
CA VAL A 128 -7.19 -3.84 10.02
C VAL A 128 -8.31 -3.04 10.69
N GLU A 129 -8.75 -3.53 11.84
CA GLU A 129 -9.81 -2.93 12.65
C GLU A 129 -9.22 -1.93 13.64
N ASN A 130 -9.91 -0.81 13.84
CA ASN A 130 -9.71 0.18 14.88
C ASN A 130 -10.68 -0.07 16.03
N ASP A 131 -10.21 -0.05 17.27
CA ASP A 131 -11.12 0.16 18.39
C ASP A 131 -11.29 1.65 18.71
N GLY A 132 -12.29 1.96 19.53
CA GLY A 132 -12.55 3.33 19.98
C GLY A 132 -11.41 3.96 20.80
N ASN A 133 -10.34 3.21 21.11
CA ASN A 133 -9.15 3.66 21.81
C ASN A 133 -7.92 3.75 20.87
N GLN A 134 -8.15 3.79 19.55
CA GLN A 134 -7.11 3.87 18.52
C GLN A 134 -6.19 2.65 18.42
N ARG A 135 -6.50 1.53 19.10
CA ARG A 135 -5.74 0.29 18.94
C ARG A 135 -6.12 -0.39 17.65
N ARG A 136 -5.14 -1.01 17.00
CA ARG A 136 -5.31 -1.67 15.71
C ARG A 136 -5.26 -3.18 15.85
N TYR A 137 -6.12 -3.87 15.12
CA TYR A 137 -6.18 -5.33 15.14
C TYR A 137 -6.14 -5.88 13.72
N LEU A 138 -5.23 -6.81 13.46
CA LEU A 138 -5.27 -7.62 12.24
C LEU A 138 -6.27 -8.75 12.45
N GLY A 139 -7.21 -8.88 11.53
CA GLY A 139 -8.24 -9.90 11.57
C GLY A 139 -8.63 -10.35 10.17
N TYR A 140 -9.51 -11.34 10.13
CA TYR A 140 -10.13 -11.76 8.90
C TYR A 140 -11.54 -12.31 9.15
N CYS A 141 -12.28 -12.49 8.06
CA CYS A 141 -13.58 -13.14 8.04
C CYS A 141 -13.76 -13.95 6.77
N ASP A 142 -14.80 -14.76 6.74
CA ASP A 142 -15.14 -15.54 5.55
C ASP A 142 -15.56 -14.62 4.39
N PHE A 143 -15.55 -15.17 3.18
CA PHE A 143 -15.90 -14.45 1.97
C PHE A 143 -17.25 -13.71 2.00
N ASP A 144 -18.24 -14.29 2.66
CA ASP A 144 -19.58 -13.73 2.81
C ASP A 144 -19.66 -12.67 3.92
N GLY A 145 -18.54 -12.39 4.58
CA GLY A 145 -18.43 -11.40 5.64
C GLY A 145 -18.74 -11.93 7.03
N ASN A 146 -19.13 -13.20 7.17
CA ASN A 146 -19.41 -13.83 8.45
C ASN A 146 -18.13 -14.29 9.17
N ASN A 147 -18.28 -14.69 10.43
CA ASN A 147 -17.18 -15.23 11.25
C ASN A 147 -15.99 -14.27 11.39
N ARG A 148 -16.26 -12.96 11.51
CA ARG A 148 -15.23 -11.95 11.77
C ARG A 148 -14.49 -12.25 13.07
N LYS A 149 -13.17 -12.33 12.99
CA LYS A 149 -12.31 -12.51 14.16
C LYS A 149 -11.08 -11.61 14.12
N ARG A 150 -10.70 -11.14 15.30
CA ARG A 150 -9.40 -10.50 15.55
C ARG A 150 -8.36 -11.58 15.86
N VAL A 151 -7.19 -11.46 15.24
CA VAL A 151 -6.12 -12.45 15.37
C VAL A 151 -4.90 -11.86 16.06
N LEU A 152 -4.50 -10.64 15.71
CA LEU A 152 -3.40 -9.91 16.33
C LEU A 152 -3.83 -8.53 16.78
N ASP A 153 -3.34 -8.10 17.95
CA ASP A 153 -3.25 -6.70 18.37
C ASP A 153 -1.95 -6.12 17.82
N ILE A 154 -2.03 -5.15 16.92
CA ILE A 154 -0.90 -4.38 16.41
C ILE A 154 -0.65 -3.28 17.45
N SER A 155 0.29 -3.56 18.36
CA SER A 155 0.52 -2.75 19.57
C SER A 155 1.29 -1.45 19.34
N ASP A 156 1.62 -1.13 18.08
CA ASP A 156 2.23 0.14 17.69
C ASP A 156 1.21 1.28 17.76
N ASP A 157 1.69 2.47 18.13
CA ASP A 157 0.89 3.68 18.19
C ASP A 157 0.73 4.27 16.79
N ILE A 158 -0.21 3.74 16.00
CA ILE A 158 -0.40 4.13 14.59
C ILE A 158 -1.00 5.55 14.50
N GLN A 159 -0.23 6.48 13.92
CA GLN A 159 -0.51 7.92 13.85
C GLN A 159 -0.54 8.44 12.38
N GLY A 160 -1.24 9.56 12.13
CA GLY A 160 -1.20 10.28 10.84
C GLY A 160 -2.55 10.83 10.34
N ALA A 161 -2.54 11.48 9.16
CA ALA A 161 -3.73 11.91 8.42
C ALA A 161 -3.72 11.28 7.01
N GLY A 162 -4.73 10.48 6.65
CA GLY A 162 -4.79 9.72 5.39
C GLY A 162 -4.79 8.20 5.61
N PRO A 163 -4.71 7.35 4.57
CA PRO A 163 -4.75 5.89 4.75
C PRO A 163 -3.58 5.48 5.63
N LEU A 164 -3.87 5.18 6.90
CA LEU A 164 -2.86 4.99 7.95
C LEU A 164 -2.14 3.65 7.83
N VAL A 165 -2.76 2.71 7.11
CA VAL A 165 -2.33 1.33 7.04
C VAL A 165 -2.56 0.79 5.63
N TYR A 166 -1.51 0.31 4.98
CA TYR A 166 -1.58 -0.43 3.72
C TYR A 166 -1.23 -1.89 3.95
N MET A 167 -1.89 -2.78 3.23
CA MET A 167 -1.72 -4.22 3.37
C MET A 167 -1.47 -4.88 2.02
N TYR A 168 -0.39 -5.65 1.94
CA TYR A 168 0.05 -6.34 0.74
C TYR A 168 0.24 -7.84 1.02
N PHE A 169 -0.14 -8.68 0.05
CA PHE A 169 -0.02 -10.14 0.16
C PHE A 169 1.00 -10.64 -0.84
N VAL A 170 2.09 -11.24 -0.34
CA VAL A 170 3.15 -11.76 -1.19
C VAL A 170 3.63 -13.09 -0.64
N ASN A 171 3.64 -14.12 -1.48
CA ASN A 171 4.11 -15.48 -1.16
C ASN A 171 3.55 -16.06 0.17
N GLY A 172 2.30 -15.72 0.51
CA GLY A 172 1.63 -16.18 1.74
C GLY A 172 1.98 -15.40 3.00
N TYR A 173 2.73 -14.32 2.88
CA TYR A 173 2.97 -13.36 3.95
C TYR A 173 2.08 -12.13 3.80
N ILE A 174 1.78 -11.50 4.93
CA ILE A 174 1.11 -10.21 4.98
C ILE A 174 2.15 -9.15 5.29
N TYR A 175 2.28 -8.16 4.42
CA TYR A 175 3.08 -6.97 4.65
C TYR A 175 2.15 -5.83 5.05
N ILE A 176 2.39 -5.21 6.19
CA ILE A 176 1.62 -4.06 6.67
C ILE A 176 2.55 -2.87 6.78
N SER A 177 2.17 -1.80 6.11
CA SER A 177 2.86 -0.51 6.11
C SER A 177 2.03 0.52 6.86
N TYR A 178 2.63 1.25 7.79
CA TYR A 178 1.97 2.29 8.56
C TYR A 178 2.96 3.30 9.13
N ASN A 179 2.45 4.42 9.64
CA ASN A 179 3.23 5.37 10.42
C ASN A 179 2.90 5.22 11.90
N SER A 180 3.92 5.18 12.75
CA SER A 180 3.81 5.08 14.21
C SER A 180 4.36 6.33 14.87
N GLY A 181 3.68 6.81 15.92
CA GLY A 181 4.28 7.73 16.88
C GLY A 181 5.34 7.01 17.69
N VAL A 182 6.52 7.62 17.85
CA VAL A 182 7.60 7.10 18.69
C VAL A 182 8.22 8.23 19.51
N VAL A 183 8.81 7.87 20.65
CA VAL A 183 9.59 8.81 21.47
C VAL A 183 11.05 8.42 21.38
N ILE A 184 11.88 9.34 20.89
CA ILE A 184 13.32 9.14 20.66
C ILE A 184 14.12 10.05 21.60
N GLU A 185 15.25 9.54 22.10
CA GLU A 185 16.19 10.34 22.88
C GLU A 185 17.17 11.03 21.90
N LYS A 186 17.17 12.36 21.89
CA LYS A 186 18.04 13.19 21.06
C LYS A 186 18.68 14.25 21.93
N ASP A 187 20.01 14.32 21.90
CA ASP A 187 20.80 15.29 22.68
C ASP A 187 20.47 15.33 24.19
N SER A 188 20.08 14.18 24.76
CA SER A 188 19.63 14.01 26.17
C SER A 188 18.23 14.59 26.48
N GLU A 189 17.45 14.96 25.46
CA GLU A 189 16.03 15.29 25.55
C GLU A 189 15.18 14.21 24.86
N TRP A 190 13.93 14.05 25.29
CA TRP A 190 12.99 13.12 24.67
C TRP A 190 12.09 13.88 23.70
N GLU A 191 12.20 13.57 22.41
CA GLU A 191 11.41 14.17 21.35
C GLU A 191 10.40 13.15 20.80
N SER A 192 9.21 13.63 20.41
CA SER A 192 8.26 12.82 19.65
C SER A 192 8.63 12.86 18.18
N ALA A 193 8.68 11.69 17.53
CA ALA A 193 8.94 11.56 16.10
C ALA A 193 7.88 10.66 15.44
N GLN A 194 7.77 10.78 14.12
CA GLN A 194 7.01 9.84 13.31
C GLN A 194 7.96 8.80 12.73
N ARG A 195 7.56 7.54 12.84
CA ARG A 195 8.27 6.40 12.27
C ARG A 195 7.45 5.76 11.19
N THR A 196 8.02 5.61 10.01
CA THR A 196 7.43 4.78 8.97
C THR A 196 7.88 3.33 9.16
N CYS A 197 6.91 2.43 9.25
CA CYS A 197 7.11 1.00 9.51
C CYS A 197 6.66 0.16 8.31
N LEU A 198 7.47 -0.83 7.94
CA LEU A 198 7.04 -1.96 7.10
C LEU A 198 7.24 -3.26 7.88
N MET A 199 6.14 -3.91 8.23
CA MET A 199 6.09 -5.15 8.98
C MET A 199 5.74 -6.31 8.07
N LYS A 200 6.47 -7.43 8.18
CA LYS A 200 6.15 -8.70 7.55
C LYS A 200 5.58 -9.65 8.60
N TYR A 201 4.44 -10.27 8.28
CA TYR A 201 3.80 -11.28 9.12
C TYR A 201 3.72 -12.61 8.39
N ASN A 202 4.30 -13.65 9.00
CA ASN A 202 3.99 -15.03 8.67
C ASN A 202 2.82 -15.48 9.53
N VAL A 203 1.61 -15.16 9.08
CA VAL A 203 0.40 -15.37 9.87
C VAL A 203 0.13 -16.85 10.18
N SER A 204 0.63 -17.77 9.34
CA SER A 204 0.53 -19.22 9.59
C SER A 204 1.24 -19.69 10.86
N LEU A 205 2.18 -18.89 11.40
CA LEU A 205 2.89 -19.17 12.64
C LEU A 205 2.21 -18.54 13.86
N ILE A 206 1.15 -17.75 13.70
CA ILE A 206 0.45 -17.11 14.82
C ILE A 206 -0.19 -18.17 15.71
N GLY A 207 0.13 -18.11 17.01
CA GLY A 207 -0.37 -19.08 18.01
C GLY A 207 0.44 -20.39 18.06
N SER A 208 1.42 -20.58 17.19
CA SER A 208 2.32 -21.75 17.20
C SER A 208 3.51 -21.62 18.17
N GLY A 209 3.73 -20.42 18.73
CA GLY A 209 4.91 -20.10 19.55
C GLY A 209 6.18 -19.77 18.75
N GLY A 210 6.13 -19.81 17.42
CA GLY A 210 7.21 -19.35 16.54
C GLY A 210 7.22 -17.83 16.31
N ASN A 211 8.31 -17.32 15.73
CA ASN A 211 8.42 -15.92 15.31
C ASN A 211 7.54 -15.69 14.08
N TYR A 212 6.44 -14.97 14.26
CA TYR A 212 5.43 -14.74 13.21
C TYR A 212 5.46 -13.30 12.65
N SER A 213 6.26 -12.40 13.22
CA SER A 213 6.41 -11.02 12.76
C SER A 213 7.89 -10.65 12.58
N GLN A 214 8.17 -9.74 11.66
CA GLN A 214 9.49 -9.21 11.36
C GLN A 214 9.40 -7.75 10.91
N ASN A 215 10.26 -6.89 11.46
CA ASN A 215 10.43 -5.52 10.97
C ASN A 215 11.31 -5.55 9.72
N ILE A 216 10.77 -5.14 8.59
CA ILE A 216 11.50 -5.05 7.32
C ILE A 216 12.15 -3.67 7.17
N PHE A 217 11.42 -2.62 7.53
CA PHE A 217 11.90 -1.25 7.41
C PHE A 217 11.37 -0.38 8.54
N LEU A 218 12.25 0.45 9.10
CA LEU A 218 11.94 1.49 10.09
C LEU A 218 12.69 2.75 9.69
N CYS A 219 11.97 3.86 9.55
CA CYS A 219 12.58 5.15 9.21
C CYS A 219 11.95 6.25 10.07
N ASP A 220 12.81 6.92 10.83
CA ASP A 220 12.42 8.04 11.69
C ASP A 220 12.69 9.34 10.91
N GLU A 221 11.62 10.00 10.48
CA GLU A 221 11.69 11.28 9.76
C GLU A 221 10.63 12.24 10.30
N ASP A 222 10.86 13.54 10.11
CA ASP A 222 9.94 14.59 10.57
C ASP A 222 8.64 14.67 9.73
N GLU A 223 8.59 13.98 8.59
CA GLU A 223 7.49 14.01 7.64
C GLU A 223 7.00 12.60 7.29
N VAL A 224 5.68 12.48 7.05
CA VAL A 224 5.03 11.24 6.64
C VAL A 224 5.61 10.75 5.32
N VAL A 225 6.10 9.52 5.33
CA VAL A 225 6.63 8.84 4.15
C VAL A 225 5.55 7.93 3.56
N HIS A 226 5.34 8.00 2.25
CA HIS A 226 4.48 7.07 1.52
C HIS A 226 5.25 5.80 1.14
N LEU A 227 4.73 4.67 1.60
CA LEU A 227 5.23 3.33 1.27
C LEU A 227 4.35 2.72 0.18
N SER A 228 4.96 2.59 -1.00
CA SER A 228 4.35 1.98 -2.20
C SER A 228 4.54 0.45 -2.21
N PRO A 229 3.76 -0.29 -3.02
CA PRO A 229 3.52 -1.72 -2.82
C PRO A 229 4.79 -2.59 -2.80
N VAL A 230 4.78 -3.57 -1.90
CA VAL A 230 5.75 -4.67 -1.90
C VAL A 230 5.42 -5.63 -3.05
N LYS A 231 6.38 -5.85 -3.96
CA LYS A 231 6.24 -6.82 -5.06
C LYS A 231 7.35 -7.87 -4.96
N GLU A 232 6.96 -9.15 -5.02
CA GLU A 232 7.85 -10.34 -5.06
C GLU A 232 8.77 -10.59 -3.85
N GLU A 233 8.47 -10.07 -2.65
CA GLU A 233 9.28 -10.21 -1.41
C GLU A 233 10.72 -9.69 -1.50
N LYS A 234 11.13 -9.16 -2.64
CA LYS A 234 12.50 -8.69 -2.88
C LYS A 234 12.65 -7.20 -2.63
N ARG A 235 11.65 -6.40 -3.00
CA ARG A 235 11.80 -4.95 -3.05
C ARG A 235 10.57 -4.20 -2.53
N PHE A 236 10.80 -2.99 -2.07
CA PHE A 236 9.75 -2.03 -1.68
C PHE A 236 10.19 -0.61 -2.02
N VAL A 237 9.24 0.32 -2.02
CA VAL A 237 9.46 1.70 -2.46
C VAL A 237 9.03 2.66 -1.38
N VAL A 238 9.87 3.67 -1.19
CA VAL A 238 9.72 4.72 -0.18
C VAL A 238 9.89 6.06 -0.89
N ASP A 239 8.98 7.01 -0.71
CA ASP A 239 9.20 8.38 -1.17
C ASP A 239 10.21 9.14 -0.27
N VAL A 240 10.70 10.28 -0.74
CA VAL A 240 11.59 11.16 0.02
C VAL A 240 10.95 12.55 0.09
N PRO A 241 10.08 12.81 1.09
CA PRO A 241 9.28 14.03 1.15
C PRO A 241 10.08 15.34 1.01
N LYS A 242 11.28 15.40 1.62
CA LYS A 242 12.20 16.56 1.57
C LYS A 242 12.65 16.95 0.15
N SER A 243 12.51 16.06 -0.83
CA SER A 243 12.85 16.32 -2.24
C SER A 243 11.69 16.89 -3.07
N LEU A 244 10.52 17.08 -2.46
CA LEU A 244 9.31 17.51 -3.15
C LEU A 244 9.52 18.82 -3.94
N SER A 245 9.34 18.71 -5.25
CA SER A 245 9.16 19.81 -6.19
C SER A 245 7.74 19.79 -6.77
N LYS A 246 7.23 20.93 -7.22
CA LYS A 246 5.87 21.01 -7.80
C LYS A 246 5.87 21.55 -9.22
N LYS A 247 4.99 20.99 -10.06
CA LYS A 247 4.55 21.56 -11.35
C LYS A 247 3.04 21.75 -11.26
N GLY A 248 2.57 22.99 -11.07
CA GLY A 248 1.17 23.26 -10.72
C GLY A 248 0.81 22.65 -9.36
N TRP A 249 -0.26 21.84 -9.31
CA TRP A 249 -0.70 21.13 -8.11
C TRP A 249 -0.05 19.75 -7.90
N ILE A 250 0.86 19.36 -8.80
CA ILE A 250 1.39 18.00 -8.86
C ILE A 250 2.78 17.96 -8.26
N GLY A 251 2.96 17.06 -7.29
CA GLY A 251 4.22 16.82 -6.60
C GLY A 251 5.11 15.84 -7.37
N TYR A 252 6.41 16.13 -7.38
CA TYR A 252 7.47 15.28 -7.90
C TYR A 252 8.53 15.18 -6.83
N TRP A 253 8.83 13.96 -6.40
CA TRP A 253 9.77 13.63 -5.34
C TRP A 253 10.72 12.54 -5.84
N ASP A 254 11.83 12.41 -5.13
CA ASP A 254 12.70 11.26 -5.24
C ASP A 254 12.02 10.05 -4.56
N PHE A 255 12.21 8.88 -5.14
CA PHE A 255 11.84 7.60 -4.52
C PHE A 255 13.08 6.74 -4.33
N ARG A 256 13.08 5.91 -3.30
CA ARG A 256 14.10 4.88 -3.07
C ARG A 256 13.48 3.51 -3.26
N ILE A 257 14.07 2.72 -4.15
CA ILE A 257 13.75 1.30 -4.31
C ILE A 257 14.75 0.53 -3.45
N TYR A 258 14.28 -0.08 -2.36
CA TYR A 258 15.09 -0.86 -1.43
C TYR A 258 15.08 -2.34 -1.79
N ASN A 259 16.21 -3.01 -1.61
CA ASN A 259 16.30 -4.46 -1.51
C ASN A 259 15.98 -4.87 -0.06
N GLN A 260 15.07 -5.82 0.13
CA GLN A 260 14.65 -6.29 1.46
C GLN A 260 15.73 -7.08 2.20
N GLU A 261 16.66 -7.73 1.49
CA GLU A 261 17.69 -8.59 2.10
C GLU A 261 18.73 -7.78 2.87
N ASP A 262 19.21 -6.69 2.28
CA ASP A 262 20.33 -5.89 2.81
C ASP A 262 20.01 -4.40 3.01
N LEU A 263 18.78 -3.97 2.66
CA LEU A 263 18.33 -2.58 2.71
C LEU A 263 19.18 -1.61 1.87
N SER A 264 19.97 -2.12 0.94
CA SER A 264 20.57 -1.29 -0.11
C SER A 264 19.47 -0.69 -0.96
N TYR A 265 19.68 0.52 -1.49
CA TYR A 265 18.68 1.20 -2.30
C TYR A 265 19.25 1.98 -3.47
N THR A 266 18.42 2.13 -4.49
CA THR A 266 18.65 3.06 -5.60
C THR A 266 17.66 4.22 -5.52
N THR A 267 18.16 5.45 -5.68
CA THR A 267 17.32 6.65 -5.72
C THR A 267 16.90 6.95 -7.16
N ILE A 268 15.61 7.12 -7.37
CA ILE A 268 15.01 7.55 -8.63
C ILE A 268 14.49 8.97 -8.46
N HIS A 269 15.05 9.90 -9.23
CA HIS A 269 14.78 11.32 -9.07
C HIS A 269 13.58 11.82 -9.87
N ASP A 270 12.94 12.88 -9.36
CA ASP A 270 11.90 13.67 -10.05
C ASP A 270 10.71 12.85 -10.57
N VAL A 271 10.10 12.04 -9.69
CA VAL A 271 8.99 11.14 -10.04
C VAL A 271 7.73 11.55 -9.29
N ASN A 272 6.59 11.54 -9.98
CA ASN A 272 5.28 11.76 -9.36
C ASN A 272 4.75 10.47 -8.70
N GLU A 273 4.91 9.34 -9.38
CA GLU A 273 4.44 8.02 -8.95
C GLU A 273 5.39 6.93 -9.46
N LEU A 274 5.70 5.95 -8.61
CA LEU A 274 6.57 4.82 -8.94
C LEU A 274 5.87 3.49 -8.67
N THR A 275 5.76 2.64 -9.70
CA THR A 275 5.12 1.33 -9.61
C THR A 275 6.15 0.23 -9.82
N LEU A 276 6.34 -0.65 -8.82
CA LEU A 276 7.17 -1.85 -8.99
C LEU A 276 6.48 -2.88 -9.89
N LEU A 277 7.28 -3.50 -10.74
CA LEU A 277 6.87 -4.59 -11.62
C LEU A 277 7.62 -5.89 -11.25
N SER A 278 7.23 -7.00 -11.89
CA SER A 278 7.94 -8.27 -11.77
C SER A 278 9.32 -8.21 -12.44
N ASP A 279 10.20 -9.15 -12.12
CA ASP A 279 11.53 -9.30 -12.74
C ASP A 279 12.39 -8.03 -12.64
N ASP A 280 12.41 -7.42 -11.47
CA ASP A 280 13.20 -6.23 -11.18
C ASP A 280 12.86 -4.95 -11.99
N ARG A 281 11.77 -4.97 -12.76
CA ARG A 281 11.27 -3.81 -13.52
C ARG A 281 10.53 -2.81 -12.64
N TYR A 282 10.39 -1.58 -13.12
CA TYR A 282 9.50 -0.58 -12.54
C TYR A 282 9.04 0.46 -13.56
N ILE A 283 7.95 1.15 -13.26
CA ILE A 283 7.47 2.30 -14.04
C ILE A 283 7.60 3.56 -13.20
N ALA A 284 8.15 4.62 -13.79
CA ALA A 284 8.24 5.93 -13.18
C ALA A 284 7.44 6.94 -14.02
N LYS A 285 6.49 7.61 -13.37
CA LYS A 285 5.79 8.76 -13.94
C LYS A 285 6.63 10.02 -13.71
N LYS A 286 7.37 10.43 -14.73
CA LYS A 286 8.27 11.59 -14.68
C LYS A 286 7.61 12.83 -15.30
N LYS A 287 8.23 14.00 -15.09
CA LYS A 287 7.77 15.29 -15.62
C LYS A 287 7.61 15.29 -17.15
N ASP A 288 8.39 14.48 -17.84
CA ASP A 288 8.46 14.41 -19.30
C ASP A 288 7.74 13.19 -19.89
N GLY A 289 7.26 12.25 -19.07
CA GLY A 289 6.52 11.09 -19.56
C GLY A 289 6.45 9.89 -18.63
N LEU A 290 5.79 8.85 -19.11
CA LEU A 290 5.68 7.56 -18.43
C LEU A 290 6.79 6.63 -18.92
N MET A 291 7.67 6.21 -18.00
CA MET A 291 8.89 5.48 -18.34
C MET A 291 8.87 4.08 -17.75
N LEU A 292 9.01 3.05 -18.58
CA LEU A 292 9.32 1.68 -18.17
C LEU A 292 10.84 1.52 -18.06
N ILE A 293 11.31 1.03 -16.91
CA ILE A 293 12.71 0.71 -16.65
C ILE A 293 12.85 -0.80 -16.46
N ASP A 294 13.74 -1.39 -17.27
CA ASP A 294 14.08 -2.81 -17.28
C ASP A 294 15.61 -2.98 -17.34
N GLY A 295 16.22 -3.13 -16.16
CA GLY A 295 17.67 -3.05 -16.00
C GLY A 295 18.23 -1.74 -16.56
N ASP A 296 19.14 -1.83 -17.53
CA ASP A 296 19.74 -0.66 -18.18
C ASP A 296 18.85 -0.05 -19.28
N LYS A 297 17.74 -0.70 -19.64
CA LYS A 297 16.81 -0.20 -20.66
C LYS A 297 15.84 0.78 -20.04
N THR A 298 15.75 1.97 -20.64
CA THR A 298 14.71 2.96 -20.35
C THR A 298 13.84 3.12 -21.60
N ILE A 299 12.56 2.79 -21.46
CA ILE A 299 11.58 2.84 -22.56
C ILE A 299 10.51 3.86 -22.20
N ARG A 300 10.31 4.86 -23.07
CA ARG A 300 9.21 5.82 -22.93
C ARG A 300 7.94 5.17 -23.46
N LEU A 301 6.96 4.95 -22.59
CA LEU A 301 5.65 4.42 -22.97
C LEU A 301 4.75 5.53 -23.50
N GLU A 302 4.73 6.67 -22.81
CA GLU A 302 3.88 7.83 -23.16
C GLU A 302 4.54 9.15 -22.76
N ASN A 303 3.99 10.24 -23.31
CA ASN A 303 4.38 11.61 -22.93
C ASN A 303 3.74 12.01 -21.58
N GLU A 304 3.86 13.29 -21.21
CA GLU A 304 3.34 13.81 -19.95
C GLU A 304 1.82 13.59 -19.78
N GLY A 305 1.41 13.51 -18.51
CA GLY A 305 -0.01 13.36 -18.15
C GLY A 305 -0.56 11.94 -18.31
N TRP A 306 0.29 10.92 -18.21
CA TRP A 306 -0.11 9.51 -18.15
C TRP A 306 0.34 8.89 -16.82
N GLY A 307 -0.38 7.87 -16.36
CA GLY A 307 -0.06 7.10 -15.15
C GLY A 307 -0.38 5.62 -15.35
N VAL A 308 0.04 4.77 -14.41
CA VAL A 308 -0.23 3.32 -14.47
C VAL A 308 -1.45 3.03 -13.61
N SER A 309 -2.52 2.50 -14.22
CA SER A 309 -3.67 2.09 -13.42
C SER A 309 -3.51 0.70 -12.84
N PHE A 310 -2.97 -0.24 -13.62
CA PHE A 310 -2.58 -1.58 -13.16
C PHE A 310 -1.58 -2.23 -14.13
N SER A 311 -0.99 -3.35 -13.71
CA SER A 311 -0.15 -4.21 -14.55
C SER A 311 -0.39 -5.68 -14.24
N ASP A 312 -0.27 -6.52 -15.27
CA ASP A 312 -0.27 -7.98 -15.17
C ASP A 312 1.09 -8.57 -15.60
N ASP A 313 1.23 -9.89 -15.58
CA ASP A 313 2.51 -10.55 -15.92
C ASP A 313 2.96 -10.31 -17.38
N ASN A 314 2.10 -9.77 -18.24
CA ASN A 314 2.36 -9.55 -19.65
C ASN A 314 2.16 -8.09 -20.11
N ARG A 315 1.38 -7.29 -19.39
CA ARG A 315 0.85 -6.00 -19.88
C ARG A 315 0.86 -4.90 -18.83
N ILE A 316 1.04 -3.68 -19.33
CA ILE A 316 0.99 -2.42 -18.58
C ILE A 316 -0.20 -1.63 -19.10
N TYR A 317 -1.07 -1.16 -18.19
CA TYR A 317 -2.28 -0.42 -18.55
C TYR A 317 -2.13 1.02 -18.10
N ALA A 318 -1.71 1.87 -19.03
CA ALA A 318 -1.52 3.28 -18.82
C ALA A 318 -2.83 4.04 -19.07
N ILE A 319 -3.16 5.00 -18.21
CA ILE A 319 -4.33 5.85 -18.33
C ILE A 319 -3.93 7.33 -18.41
N ASN A 320 -4.63 8.11 -19.23
CA ASN A 320 -4.47 9.56 -19.20
C ASN A 320 -4.94 10.12 -17.85
N THR A 321 -4.11 10.90 -17.17
CA THR A 321 -4.40 11.36 -15.81
C THR A 321 -5.29 12.60 -15.83
N LEU A 322 -5.89 12.92 -14.67
CA LEU A 322 -6.63 14.17 -14.49
C LEU A 322 -5.79 15.43 -14.83
N GLU A 323 -4.47 15.37 -14.62
CA GLU A 323 -3.52 16.42 -15.05
C GLU A 323 -3.65 16.73 -16.54
N ARG A 324 -3.60 15.69 -17.38
CA ARG A 324 -3.72 15.81 -18.83
C ARG A 324 -5.08 16.34 -19.24
N GLN A 325 -6.11 15.89 -18.52
CA GLN A 325 -7.49 16.34 -18.74
C GLN A 325 -7.65 17.85 -18.46
N ILE A 326 -7.07 18.34 -17.36
CA ILE A 326 -7.09 19.77 -16.99
C ILE A 326 -6.25 20.60 -17.96
N ALA A 327 -5.01 20.19 -18.25
CA ALA A 327 -4.14 20.92 -19.16
C ALA A 327 -4.76 21.07 -20.56
N SER A 328 -5.36 19.99 -21.09
CA SER A 328 -6.07 20.04 -22.37
C SER A 328 -7.32 20.94 -22.32
N ALA A 329 -8.02 20.99 -21.19
CA ALA A 329 -9.18 21.86 -21.04
C ALA A 329 -8.79 23.35 -21.01
N ASP A 330 -7.67 23.68 -20.36
CA ASP A 330 -7.14 25.05 -20.32
C ASP A 330 -6.67 25.52 -21.71
N GLU A 331 -6.08 24.61 -22.50
CA GLU A 331 -5.60 24.92 -23.85
C GLU A 331 -6.71 24.94 -24.92
N ASN A 332 -7.65 24.00 -24.85
CA ASN A 332 -8.60 23.73 -25.95
C ASN A 332 -10.07 23.96 -25.58
N GLY A 333 -10.37 24.32 -24.33
CA GLY A 333 -11.73 24.50 -23.84
C GLY A 333 -12.55 23.19 -23.73
N VAL A 334 -11.92 22.03 -23.92
CA VAL A 334 -12.55 20.70 -23.92
C VAL A 334 -11.72 19.74 -23.08
N ILE A 335 -12.37 19.05 -22.13
CA ILE A 335 -11.78 17.94 -21.39
C ILE A 335 -11.72 16.72 -22.32
N PRO A 336 -10.54 16.11 -22.55
CA PRO A 336 -10.43 14.91 -23.36
C PRO A 336 -11.08 13.72 -22.64
N ASP A 337 -11.70 12.85 -23.43
CA ASP A 337 -12.23 11.58 -22.94
C ASP A 337 -11.13 10.77 -22.24
N GLY A 338 -11.51 9.94 -21.27
CA GLY A 338 -10.58 8.98 -20.69
C GLY A 338 -10.09 8.01 -21.78
N GLU A 339 -8.83 7.60 -21.71
CA GLU A 339 -8.25 6.59 -22.59
C GLU A 339 -7.27 5.71 -21.83
N VAL A 340 -7.28 4.42 -22.16
CA VAL A 340 -6.34 3.43 -21.64
C VAL A 340 -5.53 2.87 -22.78
N LYS A 341 -4.21 2.95 -22.67
CA LYS A 341 -3.26 2.34 -23.59
C LYS A 341 -2.59 1.16 -22.93
N VAL A 342 -2.56 0.05 -23.65
CA VAL A 342 -2.00 -1.20 -23.15
C VAL A 342 -0.69 -1.45 -23.85
N PHE A 343 0.37 -1.61 -23.06
CA PHE A 343 1.71 -1.86 -23.54
C PHE A 343 2.15 -3.27 -23.15
N ASP A 344 2.91 -3.93 -24.01
CA ASP A 344 3.75 -5.05 -23.58
C ASP A 344 5.01 -4.54 -22.86
N TYR A 345 5.81 -5.47 -22.34
CA TYR A 345 7.05 -5.13 -21.64
C TYR A 345 8.23 -4.78 -22.55
N ASP A 346 8.07 -4.92 -23.87
CA ASP A 346 9.01 -4.37 -24.86
C ASP A 346 8.66 -2.90 -25.20
N GLY A 347 7.56 -2.37 -24.66
CA GLY A 347 7.08 -1.01 -24.86
C GLY A 347 6.21 -0.82 -26.09
N ASN A 348 5.78 -1.90 -26.76
CA ASN A 348 4.88 -1.79 -27.90
C ASN A 348 3.46 -1.54 -27.42
N LEU A 349 2.76 -0.62 -28.09
CA LEU A 349 1.33 -0.44 -27.91
C LEU A 349 0.58 -1.62 -28.52
N VAL A 350 -0.09 -2.42 -27.68
CA VAL A 350 -0.82 -3.62 -28.10
C VAL A 350 -2.33 -3.45 -28.12
N ASP A 351 -2.86 -2.44 -27.41
CA ASP A 351 -4.29 -2.13 -27.38
C ASP A 351 -4.53 -0.65 -26.98
N HIS A 352 -5.66 -0.09 -27.41
CA HIS A 352 -6.09 1.27 -27.08
C HIS A 352 -7.61 1.32 -26.89
N ILE A 353 -8.00 1.64 -25.66
CA ILE A 353 -9.39 1.58 -25.20
C ILE A 353 -9.84 3.01 -24.90
N TYR A 354 -10.86 3.46 -25.62
CA TYR A 354 -11.50 4.75 -25.37
C TYR A 354 -12.57 4.59 -24.29
N MET A 355 -12.49 5.40 -23.23
CA MET A 355 -13.46 5.40 -22.16
C MET A 355 -14.73 6.17 -22.56
N PRO A 356 -15.88 5.93 -21.90
CA PRO A 356 -17.10 6.69 -22.16
C PRO A 356 -16.90 8.20 -21.93
N LYS A 357 -17.67 9.05 -22.63
CA LYS A 357 -17.56 10.52 -22.55
C LYS A 357 -17.75 11.11 -21.14
N ASP A 358 -18.48 10.41 -20.27
CA ASP A 358 -18.71 10.82 -18.88
C ASP A 358 -17.65 10.24 -17.92
N TYR A 359 -16.59 9.61 -18.46
CA TYR A 359 -15.54 9.00 -17.65
C TYR A 359 -14.57 10.06 -17.13
N SER A 360 -14.31 10.06 -15.83
CA SER A 360 -13.29 10.88 -15.22
C SER A 360 -12.37 10.04 -14.33
N VAL A 361 -11.08 10.32 -14.41
CA VAL A 361 -9.99 9.52 -13.82
C VAL A 361 -9.84 9.86 -12.34
N VAL A 362 -10.83 9.49 -11.54
CA VAL A 362 -10.73 9.57 -10.07
C VAL A 362 -10.52 8.18 -9.45
N ASP A 363 -10.93 7.09 -10.12
CA ASP A 363 -10.88 5.74 -9.54
C ASP A 363 -10.57 4.63 -10.57
N SER A 364 -10.31 3.43 -10.04
CA SER A 364 -9.39 2.41 -10.56
C SER A 364 -9.94 1.40 -11.55
N ILE A 365 -9.01 0.68 -12.20
CA ILE A 365 -9.26 -0.25 -13.29
C ILE A 365 -8.94 -1.68 -12.89
N ALA A 366 -9.77 -2.64 -13.30
CA ALA A 366 -9.48 -4.07 -13.18
C ALA A 366 -9.61 -4.89 -14.47
N ALA A 367 -8.84 -5.98 -14.51
CA ALA A 367 -8.80 -6.97 -15.58
C ALA A 367 -8.92 -8.40 -15.03
N TYR A 368 -9.56 -9.29 -15.79
CA TYR A 368 -9.87 -10.66 -15.39
C TYR A 368 -9.96 -11.59 -16.61
N ASP A 369 -9.22 -12.71 -16.62
CA ASP A 369 -9.38 -13.79 -17.63
C ASP A 369 -9.36 -13.31 -19.09
N GLY A 370 -8.45 -12.36 -19.39
CA GLY A 370 -8.36 -11.73 -20.71
C GLY A 370 -9.57 -10.85 -21.10
N ARG A 371 -10.53 -10.66 -20.19
CA ARG A 371 -11.63 -9.69 -20.23
C ARG A 371 -11.29 -8.51 -19.34
N TYR A 372 -11.59 -7.29 -19.77
CA TYR A 372 -11.42 -6.13 -18.89
C TYR A 372 -12.74 -5.76 -18.19
N TYR A 373 -12.67 -5.31 -16.94
CA TYR A 373 -13.83 -4.84 -16.18
C TYR A 373 -13.42 -3.51 -15.51
N PHE A 374 -13.59 -2.40 -16.21
CA PHE A 374 -13.15 -1.08 -15.74
C PHE A 374 -14.19 -0.40 -14.84
N THR A 375 -14.21 -0.76 -13.56
CA THR A 375 -15.20 -0.23 -12.62
C THR A 375 -14.85 1.19 -12.14
N ASN A 376 -15.31 2.22 -12.85
CA ASN A 376 -15.12 3.61 -12.43
C ASN A 376 -16.37 4.22 -11.81
N VAL A 377 -16.21 4.88 -10.68
CA VAL A 377 -17.24 5.69 -10.03
C VAL A 377 -17.25 7.07 -10.69
N ASP A 378 -18.32 7.40 -11.44
CA ASP A 378 -18.51 8.75 -12.02
C ASP A 378 -18.22 9.84 -10.96
N ARG A 379 -17.29 10.77 -11.21
CA ARG A 379 -16.87 11.81 -10.25
C ARG A 379 -18.01 12.72 -9.81
N ILE A 380 -19.02 12.92 -10.66
CA ILE A 380 -20.12 13.84 -10.39
C ILE A 380 -21.15 13.16 -9.48
N THR A 381 -21.56 11.95 -9.83
CA THR A 381 -22.70 11.29 -9.16
C THR A 381 -22.28 10.19 -8.20
N LYS A 382 -21.08 9.65 -8.35
CA LYS A 382 -20.60 8.41 -7.74
C LYS A 382 -21.55 7.22 -7.86
N SER A 383 -22.49 7.28 -8.79
CA SER A 383 -23.65 6.39 -8.88
C SER A 383 -23.51 5.31 -9.94
N TYR A 384 -22.44 5.31 -10.74
CA TYR A 384 -22.29 4.36 -11.83
C TYR A 384 -20.94 3.64 -11.78
N PHE A 385 -20.88 2.45 -12.38
CA PHE A 385 -19.64 1.86 -12.85
C PHE A 385 -19.77 1.36 -14.29
N TYR A 386 -18.64 1.27 -14.96
CA TYR A 386 -18.56 0.89 -16.37
C TYR A 386 -17.93 -0.49 -16.52
N VAL A 387 -18.30 -1.20 -17.58
CA VAL A 387 -17.71 -2.51 -17.91
C VAL A 387 -17.51 -2.62 -19.41
N TYR A 388 -16.36 -3.15 -19.82
CA TYR A 388 -15.99 -3.32 -21.22
C TYR A 388 -15.47 -4.73 -21.50
N ASP A 389 -16.28 -5.56 -22.16
CA ASP A 389 -15.89 -6.92 -22.51
C ASP A 389 -15.01 -6.94 -23.77
N THR A 390 -13.70 -7.11 -23.60
CA THR A 390 -12.74 -7.19 -24.72
C THR A 390 -12.94 -8.39 -25.62
N GLN A 391 -13.62 -9.44 -25.17
CA GLN A 391 -13.94 -10.57 -26.04
C GLN A 391 -15.15 -10.26 -26.94
N ASN A 392 -15.91 -9.21 -26.64
CA ASN A 392 -17.06 -8.76 -27.41
C ASN A 392 -17.05 -7.22 -27.55
N PRO A 393 -16.02 -6.63 -28.16
CA PRO A 393 -15.82 -5.18 -28.19
C PRO A 393 -16.98 -4.44 -28.88
N ASP A 394 -17.66 -5.09 -29.83
CA ASP A 394 -18.84 -4.58 -30.55
C ASP A 394 -20.03 -4.27 -29.62
N LYS A 395 -20.08 -4.87 -28.43
CA LYS A 395 -21.12 -4.58 -27.43
C LYS A 395 -20.89 -3.25 -26.73
N GLY A 396 -19.71 -2.65 -26.90
CA GLY A 396 -19.32 -1.38 -26.31
C GLY A 396 -19.33 -1.41 -24.78
N TRP A 397 -19.36 -0.20 -24.21
CA TRP A 397 -19.40 0.02 -22.78
C TRP A 397 -20.79 -0.21 -22.19
N LYS A 398 -20.86 -0.95 -21.09
CA LYS A 398 -22.07 -1.05 -20.27
C LYS A 398 -21.96 -0.11 -19.06
N LYS A 399 -22.93 0.79 -18.90
CA LYS A 399 -23.08 1.66 -17.72
C LYS A 399 -24.01 0.98 -16.72
N ILE A 400 -23.54 0.75 -15.49
CA ILE A 400 -24.28 0.07 -14.44
C ILE A 400 -24.59 1.07 -13.32
N ASN A 401 -25.86 1.20 -12.93
CA ASN A 401 -26.26 2.05 -11.81
C ASN A 401 -26.04 1.31 -10.48
N LYS A 402 -25.45 1.99 -9.50
CA LYS A 402 -25.23 1.47 -8.15
C LYS A 402 -26.51 1.40 -7.32
N GLY A 403 -27.52 2.22 -7.65
CA GLY A 403 -28.89 2.09 -7.16
C GLY A 403 -29.07 2.09 -5.63
N TYR A 404 -28.04 2.51 -4.88
CA TYR A 404 -27.96 2.48 -3.41
C TYR A 404 -27.44 3.81 -2.89
#